data_AF-A0A936JIG0-F1
#
_entry.id   AF-A0A936JIG0-F1
#
_cell.length_a   1.000
_cell.length_b   1.000
_cell.length_c   1.000
_cell.angle_alpha   90.00
_cell.angle_beta   90.00
_cell.angle_gamma   90.00
#
_symmetry.space_group_name_H-M   'P 1'
#
loop_
_entity.id
_entity.type
_entity.pdbx_description
1 polymer ?
#
loop_
_entity_poly.entity_id
_entity_poly.type
_entity_poly.pdbx_seq_one_letter_code
_entity_poly.pdbx_strand_id
1 'polypeptide(L)'
;MTNEELQDLLDRADEALTASNYVILELLASKVLNDLELQPELSVQCLIYKAHALSHLGTVSRLQGDYSQALTHYTNSLTAGESASDQLSTARAKMGLGMSIKVCRNLHLLLSLIMMRMHSLRL
;
A
#
# COMPACT_ATOMS: atom_id res chain seq x y z
N MET A 1 -4.38 4.42 20.89
CA MET A 1 -3.02 3.99 21.29
C MET A 1 -2.13 5.21 21.50
N THR A 2 -1.06 5.09 22.29
CA THR A 2 0.01 6.10 22.39
C THR A 2 0.89 6.08 21.13
N ASN A 3 1.70 7.12 20.92
CA ASN A 3 2.66 7.13 19.80
C ASN A 3 3.67 5.98 19.86
N GLU A 4 4.09 5.57 21.07
CA GLU A 4 5.00 4.42 21.26
C GLU A 4 4.33 3.10 20.86
N GLU A 5 3.06 2.89 21.22
CA GLU A 5 2.29 1.71 20.83
C GLU A 5 2.06 1.65 19.31
N LEU A 6 1.80 2.81 18.68
CA LEU A 6 1.65 2.89 17.23
C LEU A 6 2.97 2.61 16.51
N GLN A 7 4.09 3.08 17.07
CA GLN A 7 5.43 2.78 16.55
C GLN A 7 5.73 1.27 16.62
N ASP A 8 5.50 0.62 17.77
CA ASP A 8 5.70 -0.83 17.94
C ASP A 8 4.89 -1.64 16.92
N LEU A 9 3.64 -1.27 16.67
CA LEU A 9 2.82 -1.96 15.67
C LEU A 9 3.36 -1.81 14.26
N LEU A 10 3.92 -0.64 13.91
CA LEU A 10 4.56 -0.42 12.61
C LEU A 10 5.87 -1.20 12.49
N ASP A 11 6.68 -1.24 13.54
CA ASP A 11 7.92 -2.03 13.54
C ASP A 11 7.61 -3.52 13.36
N ARG A 12 6.58 -4.04 14.03
CA ARG A 12 6.07 -5.40 13.85
C ARG A 12 5.47 -5.63 12.46
N ALA A 13 4.87 -4.60 11.86
CA ALA A 13 4.38 -4.66 10.49
C ALA A 13 5.55 -4.75 9.50
N ASP A 14 6.62 -3.98 9.70
CA ASP A 14 7.86 -4.09 8.92
C ASP A 14 8.48 -5.49 9.04
N GLU A 15 8.54 -6.04 10.25
CA GLU A 15 8.97 -7.43 10.45
C GLU A 15 8.08 -8.42 9.69
N ALA A 16 6.76 -8.28 9.78
CA ALA A 16 5.82 -9.12 9.04
C ALA A 16 6.01 -8.99 7.52
N LEU A 17 6.30 -7.80 7.01
CA LEU A 17 6.61 -7.55 5.60
C LEU A 17 7.90 -8.28 5.19
N THR A 18 8.96 -8.19 6.00
CA THR A 18 10.24 -8.89 5.73
C THR A 18 10.08 -10.41 5.77
N ALA A 19 9.25 -10.91 6.67
CA ALA A 19 8.87 -12.32 6.77
C ALA A 19 7.83 -12.75 5.69
N SER A 20 7.38 -11.83 4.83
CA SER A 20 6.31 -12.07 3.84
C SER A 20 5.00 -12.59 4.43
N ASN A 21 4.73 -12.28 5.70
CA ASN A 21 3.50 -12.62 6.38
C ASN A 21 2.44 -11.55 6.15
N TYR A 22 1.83 -11.58 4.96
CA TYR A 22 0.92 -10.54 4.49
C TYR A 22 -0.40 -10.47 5.29
N VAL A 23 -0.81 -11.57 5.93
CA VAL A 23 -2.01 -11.60 6.78
C VAL A 23 -1.76 -10.79 8.05
N ILE A 24 -0.62 -10.99 8.71
CA ILE A 24 -0.25 -10.21 9.90
C ILE A 24 0.00 -8.74 9.50
N LEU A 25 0.66 -8.51 8.36
CA LEU A 25 0.90 -7.17 7.83
C LEU A 25 -0.40 -6.38 7.66
N GLU A 26 -1.39 -6.98 7.01
CA GLU A 26 -2.70 -6.37 6.78
C GLU A 26 -3.42 -6.05 8.08
N LEU A 27 -3.40 -6.99 9.04
CA LEU A 27 -4.01 -6.84 10.35
C LEU A 27 -3.40 -5.67 11.13
N LEU A 28 -2.06 -5.62 11.22
CA LEU A 28 -1.35 -4.59 11.96
C LEU A 28 -1.53 -3.21 11.32
N ALA A 29 -1.40 -3.11 9.99
CA ALA A 29 -1.60 -1.85 9.28
C ALA A 29 -3.05 -1.33 9.40
N SER A 30 -4.04 -2.21 9.31
CA SER A 30 -5.45 -1.84 9.49
C SER A 30 -5.73 -1.38 10.92
N LYS A 31 -5.12 -2.04 11.92
CA LYS A 31 -5.24 -1.65 13.32
C LYS A 31 -4.67 -0.25 13.57
N VAL A 32 -3.50 0.06 13.01
CA VAL A 32 -2.90 1.40 13.09
C VAL A 32 -3.84 2.46 12.51
N LEU A 33 -4.44 2.20 11.33
CA LEU A 33 -5.35 3.16 10.70
C LEU A 33 -6.64 3.39 11.50
N ASN A 34 -7.25 2.31 12.01
CA ASN A 34 -8.46 2.43 12.83
C ASN A 34 -8.21 3.29 14.09
N ASP A 35 -7.07 3.10 14.74
CA ASP A 35 -6.72 3.89 15.93
C ASP A 35 -6.46 5.36 15.60
N LEU A 36 -5.83 5.64 14.45
CA LEU A 36 -5.58 7.00 13.98
C LEU A 36 -6.88 7.71 13.56
N GLU A 37 -7.89 6.99 13.06
CA GLU A 37 -9.22 7.56 12.74
C GLU A 37 -10.00 7.97 13.99
N LEU A 38 -9.76 7.29 15.12
CA LEU A 38 -10.40 7.60 16.40
C LEU A 38 -9.75 8.79 17.13
N GLN A 39 -8.61 9.28 16.65
CA GLN A 39 -7.89 10.42 17.24
C GLN A 39 -8.25 11.73 16.51
N PRO A 40 -8.87 12.71 17.19
CA PRO A 40 -9.26 13.98 16.57
C PRO A 40 -8.07 14.92 16.29
N GLU A 41 -6.89 14.65 16.85
CA GLU A 41 -5.71 15.50 16.73
C GLU A 41 -4.70 14.91 15.73
N LEU A 42 -4.67 15.52 14.54
CA LEU A 42 -3.74 15.15 13.48
C LEU A 42 -2.37 15.79 13.74
N SER A 43 -1.50 15.07 14.45
CA SER A 43 -0.09 15.46 14.56
C SER A 43 0.68 15.11 13.27
N VAL A 44 1.81 15.77 13.02
CA VAL A 44 2.72 15.42 11.91
C VAL A 44 3.15 13.94 12.01
N GLN A 45 3.36 13.44 13.22
CA GLN A 45 3.71 12.04 13.46
C GLN A 45 2.57 11.08 13.05
N CYS A 46 1.32 11.43 13.34
CA CYS A 46 0.15 10.66 12.94
C CYS A 46 0.05 10.55 11.41
N LEU A 47 0.41 11.62 10.68
CA LEU A 47 0.45 11.59 9.22
C LEU A 47 1.55 10.65 8.68
N ILE A 48 2.72 10.61 9.32
CA ILE A 48 3.79 9.65 8.98
C ILE A 48 3.31 8.21 9.21
N TYR A 49 2.69 7.93 10.36
CA TYR A 49 2.16 6.59 10.67
C TYR A 49 1.05 6.17 9.71
N LYS A 50 0.15 7.10 9.39
CA LYS A 50 -0.90 6.89 8.38
C LYS A 50 -0.28 6.55 7.03
N ALA A 51 0.73 7.31 6.60
CA ALA A 51 1.43 7.06 5.34
C ALA A 51 2.06 5.67 5.32
N HIS A 52 2.69 5.25 6.42
CA HIS A 52 3.34 3.96 6.54
C HIS A 52 2.35 2.80 6.48
N ALA A 53 1.30 2.83 7.29
CA ALA A 53 0.26 1.82 7.30
C ALA A 53 -0.45 1.69 5.95
N LEU A 54 -0.77 2.81 5.28
CA LEU A 54 -1.35 2.79 3.93
C LEU A 54 -0.39 2.17 2.90
N SER A 55 0.92 2.38 3.02
CA SER A 55 1.90 1.75 2.14
C SER A 55 1.93 0.22 2.30
N HIS A 56 1.78 -0.27 3.53
CA HIS A 56 1.67 -1.70 3.81
C HIS A 56 0.39 -2.29 3.20
N LEU A 57 -0.77 -1.66 3.38
CA LEU A 57 -2.03 -2.12 2.77
C LEU A 57 -1.97 -2.08 1.24
N GLY A 58 -1.33 -1.06 0.66
CA GLY A 58 -1.09 -1.01 -0.78
C GLY A 58 -0.22 -2.18 -1.26
N THR A 59 0.76 -2.59 -0.45
CA THR A 59 1.61 -3.74 -0.75
C THR A 59 0.83 -5.05 -0.69
N VAL A 60 0.01 -5.24 0.34
CA VAL A 60 -0.87 -6.41 0.47
C VAL A 60 -1.84 -6.49 -0.71
N SER A 61 -2.54 -5.40 -1.02
CA SER A 61 -3.50 -5.33 -2.14
C SER A 61 -2.83 -5.68 -3.48
N ARG A 62 -1.63 -5.12 -3.72
CA ARG A 62 -0.85 -5.41 -4.95
C ARG A 62 -0.48 -6.89 -5.05
N LEU A 63 -0.15 -7.53 -3.94
CA LEU A 63 0.20 -8.96 -3.90
C LEU A 63 -1.01 -9.87 -4.05
N GLN A 64 -2.18 -9.44 -3.58
CA GLN A 64 -3.47 -10.10 -3.82
C GLN A 64 -3.96 -9.90 -5.27
N GLY A 65 -3.31 -9.06 -6.07
CA GLY A 65 -3.69 -8.74 -7.44
C GLY A 65 -4.78 -7.67 -7.56
N ASP A 66 -5.24 -7.11 -6.44
CA ASP A 66 -6.13 -5.95 -6.44
C ASP A 66 -5.32 -4.66 -6.63
N TYR A 67 -4.92 -4.43 -7.88
CA TYR A 67 -4.16 -3.24 -8.24
C TYR A 67 -4.97 -1.96 -8.07
N SER A 68 -6.31 -2.01 -8.11
CA SER A 68 -7.14 -0.82 -7.91
C SER A 68 -7.04 -0.35 -6.47
N GLN A 69 -7.27 -1.25 -5.50
CA GLN A 69 -7.11 -0.93 -4.08
C GLN A 69 -5.65 -0.56 -3.76
N ALA A 70 -4.68 -1.25 -4.36
CA ALA A 70 -3.27 -0.90 -4.18
C ALA A 70 -2.98 0.56 -4.56
N LEU A 71 -3.48 1.01 -5.72
CA LEU A 71 -3.30 2.39 -6.17
C LEU A 71 -3.98 3.40 -5.24
N THR A 72 -5.17 3.09 -4.75
CA THR A 72 -5.86 3.94 -3.76
C THR A 72 -5.05 4.06 -2.48
N HIS A 73 -4.59 2.94 -1.91
CA HIS A 73 -3.80 2.93 -0.68
C HIS A 73 -2.47 3.69 -0.85
N TYR A 74 -1.73 3.44 -1.94
CA TYR A 74 -0.48 4.17 -2.18
C TYR A 74 -0.69 5.66 -2.48
N THR A 75 -1.81 6.05 -3.10
CA THR A 75 -2.15 7.47 -3.32
C THR A 75 -2.41 8.16 -1.98
N ASN A 76 -3.22 7.54 -1.13
CA ASN A 76 -3.49 8.08 0.20
C ASN A 76 -2.21 8.13 1.07
N SER A 77 -1.33 7.13 0.93
CA SER A 77 -0.01 7.11 1.57
C SER A 77 0.85 8.30 1.11
N LEU A 78 0.86 8.57 -0.20
CA LEU A 78 1.57 9.70 -0.78
C LEU A 78 1.06 11.04 -0.23
N THR A 79 -0.26 11.25 -0.23
CA THR A 79 -0.85 12.49 0.30
C THR A 79 -0.50 12.71 1.77
N ALA A 80 -0.53 11.66 2.59
CA ALA A 80 -0.16 11.73 4.00
C ALA A 80 1.34 12.07 4.18
N GLY A 81 2.22 11.42 3.41
CA GLY A 81 3.66 11.68 3.43
C GLY A 81 4.02 13.10 2.99
N GLU A 82 3.36 13.62 1.94
CA GLU A 82 3.54 14.99 1.47
C GLU A 82 3.03 16.02 2.50
N SER A 83 1.89 15.75 3.13
CA SER A 83 1.35 16.59 4.20
C SER A 83 2.25 16.64 5.43
N ALA A 84 2.95 15.54 5.72
CA ALA A 84 3.96 15.46 6.79
C ALA A 84 5.33 16.02 6.37
N SER A 85 5.53 16.39 5.09
CA SER A 85 6.85 16.66 4.50
C SER A 85 7.87 15.53 4.72
N ASP A 86 7.40 14.29 4.86
CA ASP A 86 8.24 13.12 5.05
C ASP A 86 8.66 12.52 3.70
N GLN A 87 9.95 12.69 3.38
CA GLN A 87 10.52 12.23 2.12
C GLN A 87 10.54 10.71 2.01
N LEU A 88 10.71 9.99 3.13
CA LEU A 88 10.80 8.55 3.13
C LEU A 88 9.46 7.90 2.76
N SER A 89 8.37 8.33 3.41
CA SER A 89 7.01 7.87 3.09
C SER A 89 6.61 8.23 1.66
N THR A 90 6.95 9.45 1.23
CA THR A 90 6.70 9.92 -0.15
C THR A 90 7.40 9.02 -1.18
N ALA A 91 8.67 8.66 -0.94
CA ALA A 91 9.43 7.80 -1.84
C ALA A 91 8.86 6.38 -1.89
N ARG A 92 8.52 5.80 -0.72
CA ARG A 92 7.89 4.47 -0.62
C ARG A 92 6.56 4.42 -1.37
N ALA A 93 5.70 5.42 -1.18
CA ALA A 93 4.41 5.51 -1.85
C ALA A 93 4.57 5.62 -3.38
N LYS A 94 5.47 6.49 -3.87
CA LYS A 94 5.77 6.62 -5.31
C LYS A 94 6.30 5.33 -5.92
N MET A 95 7.17 4.62 -5.20
CA MET A 95 7.67 3.32 -5.62
C MET A 95 6.53 2.30 -5.73
N GLY A 96 5.66 2.22 -4.71
CA GLY A 96 4.48 1.33 -4.71
C GLY A 96 3.51 1.61 -5.86
N LEU A 97 3.24 2.88 -6.14
CA LEU A 97 2.44 3.31 -7.31
C LEU A 97 3.09 2.86 -8.61
N GLY A 98 4.37 3.15 -8.81
CA GLY A 98 5.09 2.79 -10.02
C GLY A 98 5.07 1.28 -10.29
N MET A 99 5.28 0.47 -9.25
CA MET A 99 5.19 -0.98 -9.36
C MET A 99 3.78 -1.45 -9.72
N SER A 100 2.75 -0.90 -9.07
CA SER A 100 1.35 -1.28 -9.30
C SER A 100 0.89 -0.94 -10.72
N ILE A 101 1.20 0.27 -11.20
CA ILE A 101 0.86 0.71 -12.56
C ILE A 101 1.56 -0.17 -13.61
N LYS A 102 2.85 -0.45 -13.41
CA LYS A 102 3.63 -1.30 -14.34
C LYS A 102 3.01 -2.69 -14.45
N VAL A 103 2.64 -3.30 -13.33
CA VAL A 103 2.05 -4.66 -13.33
C VAL A 103 0.65 -4.64 -13.94
N CYS A 104 -0.22 -3.71 -13.55
CA CYS A 104 -1.57 -3.57 -14.10
C CYS A 104 -1.55 -3.37 -15.63
N ARG A 105 -0.67 -2.50 -16.13
CA ARG A 105 -0.48 -2.28 -17.57
C ARG A 105 0.00 -3.53 -18.30
N ASN A 106 0.96 -4.25 -17.72
CA ASN A 106 1.48 -5.48 -18.32
C ASN A 106 0.42 -6.58 -18.37
N LEU A 107 -0.41 -6.71 -17.33
CA LEU A 107 -1.51 -7.68 -17.30
C LEU A 107 -2.52 -7.39 -18.42
N HIS A 108 -2.88 -6.12 -18.60
CA HIS A 108 -3.77 -5.70 -19.69
C HIS A 108 -3.20 -6.04 -21.08
N LEU A 109 -1.91 -5.76 -21.30
CA LEU A 109 -1.21 -6.09 -22.55
C LEU A 109 -1.14 -7.60 -22.81
N LEU A 110 -0.91 -8.41 -21.78
CA LEU A 110 -0.86 -9.86 -21.92
C LEU A 110 -2.23 -10.44 -22.31
N LEU A 111 -3.30 -9.96 -21.65
CA LEU A 111 -4.67 -10.41 -21.94
C LEU A 111 -5.07 -10.08 -23.38
N SER A 112 -4.78 -8.87 -23.87
CA SER A 112 -5.10 -8.48 -25.24
C SER A 112 -4.34 -9.31 -26.28
N LEU A 113 -3.07 -9.64 -26.02
CA LEU A 113 -2.27 -10.51 -26.89
C LEU A 113 -2.82 -11.94 -26.96
N ILE A 114 -3.22 -12.50 -25.82
CA ILE A 114 -3.83 -13.84 -25.75
C ILE A 114 -5.16 -13.86 -26.52
N MET A 115 -6.02 -12.86 -26.31
CA MET A 115 -7.30 -12.76 -27.03
C MET A 115 -7.10 -12.66 -28.55
N MET A 116 -6.14 -11.85 -29.00
CA MET A 116 -5.81 -11.71 -30.42
C MET A 116 -5.33 -13.04 -31.02
N ARG A 117 -4.45 -13.77 -30.33
CA ARG A 117 -3.96 -15.08 -30.79
C ARG A 117 -5.05 -16.15 -30.82
N MET A 118 -5.95 -16.16 -29.83
CA MET A 118 -7.07 -17.10 -29.83
C MET A 118 -8.04 -16.82 -30.98
N HIS A 119 -8.25 -15.55 -31.34
CA HIS A 119 -9.07 -15.19 -32.49
C HIS A 119 -8.41 -15.66 -33.80
N SER A 120 -7.10 -15.45 -33.97
CA SER A 120 -6.37 -15.88 -35.17
C SER A 120 -6.25 -17.40 -35.33
N LEU A 121 -6.35 -18.19 -34.25
CA LEU A 121 -6.32 -19.66 -34.29
C LEU A 121 -7.71 -20.30 -34.52
N ARG A 122 -8.78 -19.51 -34.46
CA ARG A 122 -10.16 -19.97 -34.73
C ARG A 122 -10.61 -19.73 -36.17
N LEU A 123 -9.76 -19.11 -36.99
CA LEU A 123 -9.91 -18.88 -38.43
C LEU A 123 -8.97 -19.81 -39.19
#